data_AF-A0A2C9A5G6-F1
#
_entry.id   AF-A0A2C9A5G6-F1
#
_cell.length_a   1.000
_cell.length_b   1.000
_cell.length_c   1.000
_cell.angle_alpha   90.00
_cell.angle_beta   90.00
_cell.angle_gamma   90.00
#
_symmetry.space_group_name_H-M   'P 1'
#
loop_
_entity.id
_entity.type
_entity.pdbx_description
1 polymer ?
#
loop_
_entity_poly.entity_id
_entity_poly.type
_entity_poly.pdbx_seq_one_letter_code
_entity_poly.pdbx_strand_id
1 'polypeptide(L)'
;MEYVMKVKKRNFEALMNGDLTFVIHKVDRLYSAGDRLVLFETDGGNETGRSLTVRITYIMHAEDSLGIKDDYCVVSVKRSGKNTRTNVGNRPASEDEAVEYAAKLGKSADCARRFYNYYSMTGWKMKSGLPLSDWHAALRNWKDFQGSQKTSEQAETDSQLELLLPMLLKKTASLAKQKEKLVFHDPFIGTVLQFYGFDRFDYNFNVFEVHEMVKKYATSRKLGTGCPQMRSPNPYGKGTLQVPTIEEFAAILQKKKTEKAEG
;
A
#
# COMPACT_ATOMS: atom_id res chain seq x y z
N MET A 1 -22.14 -14.49 18.49
CA MET A 1 -22.05 -14.01 17.09
C MET A 1 -22.25 -12.49 17.06
N GLU A 2 -22.00 -11.84 15.93
CA GLU A 2 -22.17 -10.38 15.77
C GLU A 2 -23.11 -10.09 14.59
N TYR A 3 -24.07 -9.18 14.80
CA TYR A 3 -25.10 -8.83 13.82
C TYR A 3 -25.19 -7.33 13.66
N VAL A 4 -25.54 -6.88 12.45
CA VAL A 4 -25.62 -5.46 12.10
C VAL A 4 -27.07 -5.09 11.84
N MET A 5 -27.53 -3.97 12.41
CA MET A 5 -28.89 -3.46 12.17
C MET A 5 -28.93 -1.93 12.21
N LYS A 6 -29.98 -1.35 11.61
CA LYS A 6 -30.19 0.09 11.54
C LYS A 6 -31.21 0.56 12.57
N VAL A 7 -30.95 1.70 13.19
CA VAL A 7 -31.78 2.29 14.24
C VAL A 7 -31.95 3.78 13.95
N LYS A 8 -33.18 4.29 14.05
CA LYS A 8 -33.45 5.73 13.87
C LYS A 8 -32.74 6.55 14.95
N LYS A 9 -32.28 7.74 14.59
CA LYS A 9 -31.63 8.74 15.48
C LYS A 9 -32.21 8.82 16.88
N ARG A 10 -33.53 9.01 17.00
CA ARG A 10 -34.23 9.08 18.30
C ARG A 10 -33.97 7.87 19.20
N ASN A 11 -34.06 6.66 18.64
CA ASN A 11 -33.86 5.42 19.41
C ASN A 11 -32.37 5.20 19.68
N PHE A 12 -31.50 5.57 18.73
CA PHE A 12 -30.06 5.47 18.89
C PHE A 12 -29.56 6.31 20.06
N GLU A 13 -30.02 7.56 20.19
CA GLU A 13 -29.65 8.45 21.28
C GLU A 13 -30.11 7.91 22.64
N ALA A 14 -31.35 7.41 22.73
CA ALA A 14 -31.86 6.79 23.94
C ALA A 14 -31.07 5.50 24.32
N LEU A 15 -30.72 4.65 23.34
CA LEU A 15 -29.89 3.46 23.56
C LEU A 15 -28.47 3.83 23.99
N MET A 16 -27.93 4.91 23.42
CA MET A 16 -26.60 5.42 23.76
C MET A 16 -26.57 5.95 25.20
N ASN A 17 -27.57 6.73 25.60
CA ASN A 17 -27.67 7.28 26.96
C ASN A 17 -28.02 6.20 28.00
N GLY A 18 -28.62 5.08 27.55
CA GLY A 18 -29.10 4.02 28.43
C GLY A 18 -30.55 4.21 28.88
N ASP A 19 -31.22 5.24 28.38
CA ASP A 19 -32.66 5.51 28.59
C ASP A 19 -33.53 4.45 27.90
N LEU A 20 -33.02 3.85 26.82
CA LEU A 20 -33.61 2.69 26.16
C LEU A 20 -32.67 1.49 26.29
N THR A 21 -33.20 0.35 26.70
CA THR A 21 -32.42 -0.88 27.00
C THR A 21 -32.92 -2.09 26.23
N PHE A 22 -33.75 -1.87 25.21
CA PHE A 22 -34.26 -2.92 24.34
C PHE A 22 -34.44 -2.43 22.90
N VAL A 23 -34.45 -3.35 21.96
CA VAL A 23 -34.71 -3.12 20.53
C VAL A 23 -35.83 -4.04 20.09
N ILE A 24 -36.83 -3.49 19.40
CA ILE A 24 -37.89 -4.28 18.78
C ILE A 24 -37.51 -4.49 17.31
N HIS A 25 -37.42 -5.75 16.88
CA HIS A 25 -36.99 -6.07 15.53
C HIS A 25 -37.75 -7.26 14.96
N LYS A 26 -37.88 -7.29 13.63
CA LYS A 26 -38.45 -8.43 12.92
C LYS A 26 -37.50 -9.62 13.08
N VAL A 27 -38.04 -10.80 13.38
CA VAL A 27 -37.24 -12.03 13.49
C VAL A 27 -36.84 -12.46 12.07
N ASP A 28 -35.65 -12.04 11.65
CA ASP A 28 -35.02 -12.44 10.38
C ASP A 28 -33.87 -13.43 10.60
N ARG A 29 -33.44 -13.62 11.86
CA ARG A 29 -32.29 -14.40 12.26
C ARG A 29 -32.53 -15.05 13.63
N LEU A 30 -31.78 -16.13 13.89
CA LEU A 30 -31.78 -16.84 15.18
C LEU A 30 -30.80 -16.18 16.14
N TYR A 31 -31.22 -15.07 16.76
CA TYR A 31 -30.44 -14.39 17.79
C TYR A 31 -30.38 -15.22 19.08
N SER A 32 -29.28 -15.12 19.81
CA SER A 32 -29.09 -15.78 21.11
C SER A 32 -28.61 -14.80 22.18
N ALA A 33 -28.92 -15.10 23.44
CA ALA A 33 -28.37 -14.36 24.56
C ALA A 33 -26.84 -14.42 24.54
N GLY A 34 -26.18 -13.27 24.70
CA GLY A 34 -24.73 -13.15 24.59
C GLY A 34 -24.21 -12.68 23.23
N ASP A 35 -25.05 -12.71 22.18
CA ASP A 35 -24.69 -12.14 20.89
C ASP A 35 -24.50 -10.63 20.95
N ARG A 36 -23.76 -10.09 19.98
CA ARG A 36 -23.52 -8.66 19.83
C ARG A 36 -24.36 -8.09 18.70
N LEU A 37 -24.98 -6.95 18.94
CA LEU A 37 -25.63 -6.14 17.92
C LEU A 37 -24.82 -4.87 17.69
N VAL A 38 -24.51 -4.57 16.44
CA VAL A 38 -23.92 -3.32 15.97
C VAL A 38 -25.04 -2.50 15.36
N LEU A 39 -25.48 -1.50 16.12
CA LEU A 39 -26.58 -0.60 15.79
C LEU A 39 -26.02 0.58 15.01
N PHE A 40 -26.40 0.76 13.75
CA PHE A 40 -26.07 1.94 12.95
C PHE A 40 -27.19 2.95 13.00
N GLU A 41 -26.84 4.20 13.28
CA GLU A 41 -27.81 5.27 13.29
C GLU A 41 -28.22 5.69 11.86
N THR A 42 -29.52 5.86 11.66
CA THR A 42 -30.08 6.53 10.49
C THR A 42 -30.81 7.82 10.84
N ASP A 43 -30.61 8.86 10.02
CA ASP A 43 -31.34 10.13 10.06
C ASP A 43 -31.98 10.37 8.68
N GLY A 44 -33.30 10.51 8.62
CA GLY A 44 -34.03 10.66 7.35
C GLY A 44 -33.83 9.52 6.33
N GLY A 45 -33.42 8.33 6.78
CA GLY A 45 -33.12 7.17 5.90
C GLY A 45 -31.65 7.02 5.51
N ASN A 46 -30.82 8.03 5.76
CA ASN A 46 -29.38 8.00 5.50
C ASN A 46 -28.61 7.54 6.73
N GLU A 47 -27.54 6.77 6.54
CA GLU A 47 -26.63 6.40 7.62
C GLU A 47 -25.78 7.62 8.04
N THR A 48 -25.74 7.93 9.33
CA THR A 48 -24.97 9.09 9.83
C THR A 48 -23.49 8.75 10.05
N GLY A 49 -23.15 7.45 10.08
CA GLY A 49 -21.84 6.93 10.46
C GLY A 49 -21.68 6.66 11.96
N ARG A 50 -22.64 7.08 12.80
CA ARG A 50 -22.65 6.69 14.23
C ARG A 50 -23.05 5.23 14.36
N SER A 51 -22.32 4.48 15.19
CA SER A 51 -22.70 3.11 15.55
C SER A 51 -22.55 2.86 17.05
N LEU A 52 -23.33 1.92 17.57
CA LEU A 52 -23.32 1.49 18.96
C LEU A 52 -23.31 -0.03 19.01
N THR A 53 -22.30 -0.62 19.66
CA THR A 53 -22.28 -2.06 19.90
C THR A 53 -22.92 -2.38 21.25
N VAL A 54 -23.85 -3.32 21.27
CA VAL A 54 -24.52 -3.79 22.48
C VAL A 54 -24.51 -5.30 22.53
N ARG A 55 -24.65 -5.87 23.72
CA ARG A 55 -24.79 -7.31 23.94
C ARG A 55 -26.24 -7.64 24.26
N ILE A 56 -26.76 -8.69 23.64
CA ILE A 56 -28.07 -9.24 23.96
C ILE A 56 -28.02 -9.89 25.34
N THR A 57 -28.92 -9.47 26.22
CA THR A 57 -29.10 -10.04 27.57
C THR A 57 -30.32 -10.92 27.68
N TYR A 58 -31.37 -10.61 26.92
CA TYR A 58 -32.63 -11.35 26.93
C TYR A 58 -33.36 -11.17 25.60
N ILE A 59 -34.14 -12.17 25.19
CA ILE A 59 -34.98 -12.13 23.99
C ILE A 59 -36.38 -12.56 24.41
N MET A 60 -37.38 -11.80 23.99
CA MET A 60 -38.79 -12.09 24.17
C MET A 60 -39.45 -12.19 22.79
N HIS A 61 -40.13 -13.30 22.53
CA HIS A 61 -40.88 -13.53 21.30
C HIS A 61 -42.37 -13.21 21.50
N ALA A 62 -43.14 -13.24 20.41
CA ALA A 62 -44.58 -13.03 20.46
C ALA A 62 -45.32 -14.03 21.34
N GLU A 63 -44.80 -15.26 21.44
CA GLU A 63 -45.33 -16.32 22.29
C GLU A 63 -45.21 -16.02 23.79
N ASP A 64 -44.24 -15.16 24.16
CA ASP A 64 -43.91 -14.87 25.56
C ASP A 64 -44.72 -13.69 26.15
N SER A 65 -45.34 -12.84 25.31
CA SER A 65 -46.06 -11.66 25.77
C SER A 65 -47.09 -11.14 24.77
N LEU A 66 -48.24 -10.72 25.29
CA LEU A 66 -49.25 -9.99 24.53
C LEU A 66 -48.69 -8.65 24.01
N GLY A 67 -49.03 -8.30 22.76
CA GLY A 67 -48.68 -7.02 22.14
C GLY A 67 -47.42 -7.03 21.26
N ILE A 68 -46.72 -8.16 21.16
CA ILE A 68 -45.65 -8.37 20.18
C ILE A 68 -46.26 -9.10 18.98
N LYS A 69 -46.01 -8.58 17.77
CA LYS A 69 -46.48 -9.22 16.54
C LYS A 69 -45.68 -10.50 16.28
N ASP A 70 -46.32 -11.54 15.74
CA ASP A 70 -45.74 -12.88 15.49
C ASP A 70 -44.37 -12.87 14.80
N ASP A 71 -44.14 -11.94 13.86
CA ASP A 71 -42.87 -11.81 13.15
C ASP A 71 -41.83 -10.92 13.83
N TYR A 72 -42.05 -10.51 15.10
CA TYR A 72 -41.18 -9.62 15.85
C TYR A 72 -40.72 -10.23 17.18
N CYS A 73 -39.60 -9.71 17.67
CA CYS A 73 -39.08 -9.98 19.00
C CYS A 73 -38.65 -8.67 19.68
N VAL A 74 -38.64 -8.69 21.00
CA VAL A 74 -38.05 -7.65 21.84
C VAL A 74 -36.73 -8.17 22.39
N VAL A 75 -35.64 -7.50 22.03
CA VAL A 75 -34.29 -7.88 22.42
C VAL A 75 -33.79 -6.90 23.46
N SER A 76 -33.63 -7.37 24.70
CA SER A 76 -32.97 -6.58 25.74
C SER A 76 -31.47 -6.52 25.47
N VAL A 77 -30.92 -5.32 25.60
CA VAL A 77 -29.53 -5.03 25.25
C VAL A 77 -28.82 -4.29 26.37
N LYS A 78 -27.56 -4.65 26.58
CA LYS A 78 -26.68 -3.98 27.53
C LYS A 78 -25.43 -3.47 26.82
N ARG A 79 -25.02 -2.25 27.16
CA ARG A 79 -23.76 -1.68 26.68
C ARG A 79 -22.58 -2.44 27.29
N SER A 80 -21.57 -2.73 26.47
CA SER A 80 -20.26 -3.13 27.00
C SER A 80 -19.62 -1.91 27.65
N GLY A 81 -19.04 -2.03 28.85
CA GLY A 81 -18.39 -0.91 29.56
C GLY A 81 -17.25 -0.25 28.78
N LYS A 82 -16.77 -0.88 27.69
CA LYS A 82 -15.78 -0.32 26.75
C LYS A 82 -16.40 0.52 25.61
N ASN A 83 -17.73 0.57 25.47
CA ASN A 83 -18.47 1.30 24.40
C ASN A 83 -18.86 2.73 24.78
N THR A 84 -17.95 3.48 25.39
CA THR A 84 -18.19 4.90 25.74
C THR A 84 -17.96 5.87 24.58
N ARG A 85 -17.55 5.42 23.39
CA ARG A 85 -17.32 6.29 22.23
C ARG A 85 -18.34 6.03 21.14
N THR A 86 -19.24 6.99 20.89
CA THR A 86 -19.92 7.11 19.60
C THR A 86 -18.88 7.47 18.53
N ASN A 87 -19.03 6.98 17.30
CA ASN A 87 -18.14 7.27 16.15
C ASN A 87 -18.20 8.72 15.63
N VAL A 88 -18.61 9.70 16.46
CA VAL A 88 -18.49 11.11 16.10
C VAL A 88 -17.00 11.46 16.18
N GLY A 89 -16.36 11.63 15.03
CA GLY A 89 -14.92 11.93 14.93
C GLY A 89 -14.06 10.84 14.27
N ASN A 90 -14.67 9.80 13.69
CA ASN A 90 -13.94 8.74 12.99
C ASN A 90 -13.58 9.06 11.53
N ARG A 91 -13.98 10.24 11.06
CA ARG A 91 -13.60 10.81 9.77
C ARG A 91 -13.42 12.34 9.90
N PRO A 92 -12.63 12.97 9.02
CA PRO A 92 -12.63 14.41 8.86
C PRO A 92 -14.04 14.89 8.48
N ALA A 93 -14.42 16.06 8.97
CA ALA A 93 -15.63 16.80 8.60
C ALA A 93 -15.54 17.31 7.15
N SER A 94 -14.33 17.59 6.66
CA SER A 94 -14.07 18.01 5.29
C SER A 94 -12.70 17.54 4.79
N GLU A 95 -12.50 17.64 3.48
CA GLU A 95 -11.17 17.47 2.86
C GLU A 95 -10.15 18.46 3.46
N ASP A 96 -10.56 19.71 3.70
CA ASP A 96 -9.71 20.76 4.25
C ASP A 96 -9.19 20.41 5.66
N GLU A 97 -10.03 19.81 6.51
CA GLU A 97 -9.59 19.37 7.85
C GLU A 97 -8.50 18.29 7.75
N ALA A 98 -8.62 17.37 6.79
CA ALA A 98 -7.60 16.36 6.55
C ALA A 98 -6.29 17.00 6.06
N VAL A 99 -6.37 18.04 5.21
CA VAL A 99 -5.22 18.79 4.71
C VAL A 99 -4.52 19.57 5.83
N GLU A 100 -5.26 20.28 6.67
CA GLU A 100 -4.72 21.00 7.83
C GLU A 100 -3.99 20.05 8.79
N TYR A 101 -4.58 18.89 9.07
CA TYR A 101 -3.94 17.90 9.93
C TYR A 101 -2.70 17.27 9.29
N ALA A 102 -2.74 16.99 7.98
CA ALA A 102 -1.56 16.51 7.25
C ALA A 102 -0.43 17.55 7.28
N ALA A 103 -0.73 18.84 7.16
CA ALA A 103 0.25 19.90 7.28
C ALA A 103 0.94 19.90 8.66
N LYS A 104 0.17 19.69 9.75
CA LYS A 104 0.73 19.53 11.11
C LYS A 104 1.67 18.32 11.24
N LEU A 105 1.48 17.29 10.42
CA LEU A 105 2.34 16.10 10.35
C LEU A 105 3.51 16.23 9.36
N GLY A 106 3.64 17.35 8.65
CA GLY A 106 4.62 17.53 7.57
C GLY A 106 4.31 16.72 6.31
N LYS A 107 3.07 16.22 6.16
CA LYS A 107 2.61 15.50 4.96
C LYS A 107 2.09 16.47 3.91
N SER A 108 2.16 16.07 2.63
CA SER A 108 1.68 16.91 1.52
C SER A 108 0.15 17.01 1.49
N ALA A 109 -0.38 18.13 0.99
CA ALA A 109 -1.81 18.29 0.77
C ALA A 109 -2.38 17.23 -0.18
N ASP A 110 -1.59 16.80 -1.19
CA ASP A 110 -1.99 15.73 -2.10
C ASP A 110 -2.17 14.38 -1.39
N CYS A 111 -1.33 14.06 -0.40
CA CYS A 111 -1.51 12.88 0.44
C CYS A 111 -2.86 12.93 1.18
N ALA A 112 -3.17 14.06 1.80
CA ALA A 112 -4.43 14.25 2.54
C ALA A 112 -5.66 14.10 1.64
N ARG A 113 -5.63 14.70 0.45
CA ARG A 113 -6.71 14.59 -0.55
C ARG A 113 -6.93 13.15 -1.00
N ARG A 114 -5.85 12.42 -1.29
CA ARG A 114 -5.93 11.00 -1.69
C ARG A 114 -6.45 10.12 -0.55
N PHE A 115 -6.00 10.37 0.67
CA PHE A 115 -6.51 9.71 1.87
C PHE A 115 -8.03 9.94 2.01
N TYR A 116 -8.47 11.20 1.92
CA TYR A 116 -9.87 11.57 2.04
C TYR A 116 -10.73 10.91 0.95
N ASN A 117 -10.28 10.95 -0.31
CA ASN A 117 -10.98 10.33 -1.43
C ASN A 117 -11.08 8.80 -1.30
N TYR A 118 -10.00 8.13 -0.91
CA TYR A 118 -10.00 6.68 -0.71
C TYR A 118 -11.01 6.24 0.35
N TYR A 119 -10.98 6.88 1.52
CA TYR A 119 -11.89 6.51 2.60
C TYR A 119 -13.32 6.98 2.36
N SER A 120 -13.53 8.10 1.66
CA SER A 120 -14.86 8.53 1.24
C SER A 120 -15.50 7.51 0.27
N MET A 121 -14.74 7.00 -0.70
CA MET A 121 -15.23 5.98 -1.65
C MET A 121 -15.54 4.63 -0.98
N THR A 122 -14.78 4.25 0.04
CA THR A 122 -14.96 2.98 0.77
C THR A 122 -15.97 3.08 1.92
N GLY A 123 -16.62 4.24 2.08
CA GLY A 123 -17.59 4.48 3.15
C GLY A 123 -16.96 4.51 4.55
N TRP A 124 -15.70 4.94 4.64
CA TRP A 124 -14.91 5.05 5.87
C TRP A 124 -14.76 3.70 6.61
N LYS A 125 -14.52 2.63 5.84
CA LYS A 125 -14.34 1.26 6.35
C LYS A 125 -12.91 0.78 6.11
N MET A 126 -12.42 -0.09 6.99
CA MET A 126 -11.19 -0.86 6.82
C MET A 126 -11.45 -2.05 5.88
N LYS A 127 -10.38 -2.70 5.40
CA LYS A 127 -10.46 -3.91 4.55
C LYS A 127 -11.25 -5.07 5.19
N SER A 128 -11.31 -5.12 6.52
CA SER A 128 -12.11 -6.09 7.29
C SER A 128 -13.62 -5.80 7.28
N GLY A 129 -14.06 -4.70 6.66
CA GLY A 129 -15.45 -4.25 6.66
C GLY A 129 -15.85 -3.45 7.91
N LEU A 130 -14.97 -3.40 8.92
CA LEU A 130 -15.17 -2.60 10.13
C LEU A 130 -14.98 -1.11 9.85
N PRO A 131 -15.77 -0.20 10.47
CA PRO A 131 -15.55 1.24 10.35
C PRO A 131 -14.14 1.66 10.81
N LEU A 132 -13.57 2.65 10.13
CA LEU A 132 -12.35 3.31 10.57
C LEU A 132 -12.57 3.92 11.96
N SER A 133 -11.68 3.65 12.91
CA SER A 133 -11.86 4.07 14.31
C SER A 133 -11.20 5.42 14.64
N ASP A 134 -10.11 5.75 13.95
CA ASP A 134 -9.34 6.98 14.18
C ASP A 134 -8.68 7.40 12.86
N TRP A 135 -9.24 8.42 12.21
CA TRP A 135 -8.72 8.91 10.94
C TRP A 135 -7.40 9.66 11.09
N HIS A 136 -7.12 10.28 12.25
CA HIS A 136 -5.84 10.92 12.52
C HIS A 136 -4.71 9.88 12.57
N ALA A 137 -4.94 8.77 13.26
CA ALA A 137 -4.00 7.65 13.30
C ALA A 137 -3.84 6.98 11.92
N ALA A 138 -4.93 6.86 11.17
CA ALA A 138 -4.90 6.33 9.81
C ALA A 138 -4.11 7.23 8.86
N LEU A 139 -4.33 8.55 8.90
CA LEU A 139 -3.62 9.52 8.07
C LEU A 139 -2.14 9.62 8.44
N ARG A 140 -1.79 9.53 9.73
CA ARG A 140 -0.39 9.48 10.19
C ARG A 140 0.38 8.31 9.57
N ASN A 141 -0.23 7.13 9.56
CA ASN A 141 0.36 5.91 9.02
C ASN A 141 0.05 5.70 7.52
N TRP A 142 -0.70 6.62 6.91
CA TRP A 142 -1.01 6.54 5.50
C TRP A 142 0.28 6.68 4.72
N LYS A 143 0.57 5.65 3.92
CA LYS A 143 1.69 5.70 3.00
C LYS A 143 1.36 6.79 2.01
N ASP A 144 2.10 7.88 2.05
CA ASP A 144 2.10 8.86 0.97
C ASP A 144 2.31 8.04 -0.29
N PHE A 145 1.30 8.00 -1.15
CA PHE A 145 1.48 7.50 -2.50
C PHE A 145 2.29 8.56 -3.22
N GLN A 146 3.57 8.69 -2.85
CA GLN A 146 4.66 9.03 -3.75
C GLN A 146 4.71 7.93 -4.82
N GLY A 147 3.62 7.81 -5.58
CA GLY A 147 3.65 7.23 -6.89
C GLY A 147 4.48 8.19 -7.72
N SER A 148 5.78 7.94 -7.76
CA SER A 148 6.50 8.01 -9.02
C SER A 148 6.62 9.40 -9.67
N GLN A 149 6.62 10.51 -8.93
CA GLN A 149 7.29 11.69 -9.46
C GLN A 149 8.76 11.61 -9.10
N LYS A 150 9.53 10.95 -9.98
CA LYS A 150 10.99 11.09 -10.00
C LYS A 150 11.29 12.58 -10.10
N THR A 151 12.20 13.11 -9.28
CA THR A 151 12.73 14.46 -9.51
C THR A 151 13.32 14.53 -10.93
N SER A 152 13.41 15.72 -11.53
CA SER A 152 14.03 15.88 -12.87
C SER A 152 15.40 15.20 -12.94
N GLU A 153 16.20 15.38 -11.89
CA GLU A 153 17.51 14.74 -11.71
C GLU A 153 17.44 13.20 -11.66
N GLN A 154 16.45 12.63 -10.96
CA GLN A 154 16.28 11.18 -10.87
C GLN A 154 15.74 10.60 -12.19
N ALA A 155 14.90 11.33 -12.92
CA ALA A 155 14.41 10.94 -14.24
C ALA A 155 15.53 10.95 -15.30
N GLU A 156 16.40 11.95 -15.26
CA GLU A 156 17.60 12.03 -16.11
C GLU A 156 18.58 10.91 -15.79
N THR A 157 18.85 10.66 -14.50
CA THR A 157 19.72 9.58 -14.05
C THR A 157 19.20 8.21 -14.51
N ASP A 158 17.90 7.96 -14.35
CA ASP A 158 17.30 6.70 -14.80
C ASP A 158 17.34 6.57 -16.33
N SER A 159 17.11 7.65 -17.07
CA SER A 159 17.22 7.64 -18.54
C SER A 159 18.64 7.33 -19.00
N GLN A 160 19.64 7.90 -18.33
CA GLN A 160 21.06 7.61 -18.61
C GLN A 160 21.39 6.14 -18.28
N LEU A 161 20.85 5.59 -17.19
CA LEU A 161 21.03 4.19 -16.83
C LEU A 161 20.36 3.24 -17.84
N GLU A 162 19.13 3.53 -18.28
CA GLU A 162 18.42 2.75 -19.29
C GLU A 162 19.19 2.68 -20.62
N LEU A 163 19.95 3.72 -20.95
CA LEU A 163 20.84 3.72 -22.11
C LEU A 163 22.15 2.97 -21.86
N LEU A 164 22.89 3.33 -20.81
CA LEU A 164 24.29 2.92 -20.64
C LEU A 164 24.43 1.51 -20.05
N LEU A 165 23.57 1.12 -19.13
CA LEU A 165 23.66 -0.17 -18.44
C LEU A 165 23.57 -1.36 -19.41
N PRO A 166 22.55 -1.48 -20.29
CA PRO A 166 22.49 -2.59 -21.25
C PRO A 166 23.65 -2.58 -22.25
N MET A 167 24.11 -1.40 -22.66
CA MET A 167 25.27 -1.27 -23.56
C MET A 167 26.56 -1.77 -22.92
N LEU A 168 26.81 -1.38 -21.67
CA LEU A 168 27.97 -1.82 -20.91
C LEU A 168 27.93 -3.32 -20.66
N LEU A 169 26.80 -3.87 -20.22
CA LEU A 169 26.64 -5.29 -19.97
C LEU A 169 26.83 -6.12 -21.25
N LYS A 170 26.27 -5.67 -22.38
CA LYS A 170 26.45 -6.34 -23.68
C LYS A 170 27.92 -6.37 -24.11
N LYS A 171 28.62 -5.24 -23.98
CA LYS A 171 30.06 -5.16 -24.27
C LYS A 171 30.86 -6.04 -23.31
N THR A 172 30.50 -6.05 -22.03
CA THR A 172 31.14 -6.86 -20.99
C THR A 172 31.00 -8.35 -21.29
N ALA A 173 29.79 -8.82 -21.62
CA ALA A 173 29.54 -10.21 -21.97
C ALA A 173 30.32 -10.64 -23.22
N SER A 174 30.41 -9.77 -24.23
CA SER A 174 31.21 -10.02 -25.44
C SER A 174 32.71 -10.17 -25.11
N LEU A 175 33.27 -9.27 -24.32
CA LEU A 175 34.69 -9.32 -23.91
C LEU A 175 34.99 -10.48 -22.94
N ALA A 176 34.01 -10.86 -22.12
CA ALA A 176 34.15 -11.95 -21.15
C ALA A 176 34.49 -13.28 -21.82
N LYS A 177 34.03 -13.52 -23.06
CA LYS A 177 34.32 -14.74 -23.83
C LYS A 177 35.83 -14.99 -24.05
N GLN A 178 36.67 -13.95 -23.93
CA GLN A 178 38.13 -14.04 -24.14
C GLN A 178 38.95 -14.01 -22.83
N LYS A 179 38.31 -13.70 -21.70
CA LYS A 179 38.95 -13.44 -20.41
C LYS A 179 38.67 -14.58 -19.45
N GLU A 180 39.46 -14.75 -18.41
CA GLU A 180 39.25 -15.80 -17.40
C GLU A 180 38.30 -15.33 -16.29
N LYS A 181 38.47 -14.06 -15.89
CA LYS A 181 37.83 -13.45 -14.73
C LYS A 181 37.41 -12.03 -15.04
N LEU A 182 36.39 -11.57 -14.33
CA LEU A 182 35.87 -10.22 -14.37
C LEU A 182 35.99 -9.62 -12.97
N VAL A 183 36.44 -8.37 -12.90
CA VAL A 183 36.44 -7.55 -11.70
C VAL A 183 35.63 -6.29 -12.02
N PHE A 184 34.64 -6.00 -11.19
CA PHE A 184 33.72 -4.89 -11.40
C PHE A 184 34.12 -3.73 -10.48
N HIS A 185 34.39 -2.56 -11.07
CA HIS A 185 34.55 -1.33 -10.29
C HIS A 185 33.24 -0.95 -9.59
N ASP A 186 32.10 -1.30 -10.21
CA ASP A 186 30.78 -1.23 -9.62
C ASP A 186 30.18 -2.65 -9.46
N PRO A 187 30.20 -3.22 -8.23
CA PRO A 187 29.68 -4.56 -7.94
C PRO A 187 28.19 -4.76 -8.29
N PHE A 188 27.39 -3.70 -8.39
CA PHE A 188 25.96 -3.82 -8.68
C PHE A 188 25.73 -4.20 -10.16
N ILE A 189 26.64 -3.79 -11.05
CA ILE A 189 26.66 -4.23 -12.46
C ILE A 189 26.92 -5.73 -12.55
N GLY A 190 27.85 -6.23 -11.74
CA GLY A 190 28.13 -7.67 -11.63
C GLY A 190 26.89 -8.45 -11.20
N THR A 191 26.07 -7.90 -10.30
CA THR A 191 24.82 -8.54 -9.85
C THR A 191 23.80 -8.67 -10.98
N VAL A 192 23.66 -7.64 -11.82
CA VAL A 192 22.78 -7.71 -13.00
C VAL A 192 23.29 -8.77 -13.97
N LEU A 193 24.59 -8.78 -14.28
CA LEU A 193 25.18 -9.77 -15.18
C LEU A 193 25.01 -11.20 -14.64
N GLN A 194 25.19 -11.39 -13.33
CA GLN A 194 25.02 -12.69 -12.67
C GLN A 194 23.58 -13.19 -12.77
N PHE A 195 22.61 -12.30 -12.61
CA PHE A 195 21.19 -12.63 -12.66
C PHE A 195 20.73 -13.06 -14.05
N TYR A 196 21.15 -12.33 -15.09
CA TYR A 196 20.73 -12.62 -16.47
C TYR A 196 21.59 -13.69 -17.16
N GLY A 197 22.83 -13.89 -16.70
CA GLY A 197 23.81 -14.77 -17.35
C GLY A 197 24.41 -14.16 -18.62
N PHE A 198 25.54 -14.70 -19.07
CA PHE A 198 26.28 -14.17 -20.23
C PHE A 198 25.51 -14.32 -21.55
N ASP A 199 24.85 -15.46 -21.75
CA ASP A 199 24.20 -15.80 -23.02
C ASP A 199 23.02 -14.88 -23.34
N ARG A 200 22.35 -14.33 -22.32
CA ARG A 200 21.26 -13.38 -22.55
C ARG A 200 21.74 -12.17 -23.34
N PHE A 201 22.99 -11.74 -23.19
CA PHE A 201 23.48 -10.51 -23.82
C PHE A 201 23.80 -10.66 -25.32
N ASP A 202 23.70 -11.86 -25.88
CA ASP A 202 23.84 -12.09 -27.33
C ASP A 202 22.60 -11.64 -28.13
N TYR A 203 21.45 -11.44 -27.46
CA TYR A 203 20.20 -11.03 -28.10
C TYR A 203 19.85 -9.57 -27.79
N ASN A 204 18.99 -8.97 -28.62
CA ASN A 204 18.47 -7.62 -28.36
C ASN A 204 17.54 -7.59 -27.14
N PHE A 205 17.49 -6.45 -26.46
CA PHE A 205 16.61 -6.22 -25.31
C PHE A 205 15.34 -5.52 -25.78
N ASN A 206 14.20 -5.93 -25.24
CA ASN A 206 13.01 -5.11 -25.32
C ASN A 206 13.01 -4.06 -24.18
N VAL A 207 12.08 -3.10 -24.29
CA VAL A 207 11.95 -2.00 -23.32
C VAL A 207 11.73 -2.53 -21.90
N PHE A 208 10.89 -3.55 -21.71
CA PHE A 208 10.60 -4.12 -20.40
C PHE A 208 11.85 -4.70 -19.73
N GLU A 209 12.69 -5.39 -20.50
CA GLU A 209 13.93 -5.98 -19.99
C GLU A 209 14.92 -4.92 -19.54
N VAL A 210 15.05 -3.82 -20.29
CA VAL A 210 15.90 -2.68 -19.90
C VAL A 210 15.42 -2.10 -18.56
N HIS A 211 14.11 -1.89 -18.40
CA HIS A 211 13.55 -1.41 -17.14
C HIS A 211 13.80 -2.39 -15.99
N GLU A 212 13.67 -3.70 -16.21
CA GLU A 212 13.97 -4.70 -15.19
C GLU A 212 15.46 -4.71 -14.81
N MET A 213 16.37 -4.56 -15.78
CA MET A 213 17.81 -4.45 -15.51
C MET A 213 18.12 -3.25 -14.60
N VAL A 214 17.57 -2.08 -14.93
CA VAL A 214 17.76 -0.85 -14.13
C VAL A 214 17.18 -1.02 -12.73
N LYS A 215 15.99 -1.63 -12.59
CA LYS A 215 15.41 -1.94 -11.27
C LYS A 215 16.30 -2.89 -10.46
N LYS A 216 16.87 -3.93 -11.08
CA LYS A 216 17.76 -4.87 -10.38
C LYS A 216 19.06 -4.19 -9.95
N TYR A 217 19.65 -3.37 -10.80
CA TYR A 217 20.78 -2.53 -10.44
C TYR A 217 20.46 -1.62 -9.24
N ALA A 218 19.37 -0.86 -9.31
CA ALA A 218 18.94 0.04 -8.23
C ALA A 218 18.63 -0.70 -6.92
N THR A 219 18.00 -1.87 -7.01
CA THR A 219 17.68 -2.71 -5.86
C THR A 219 18.96 -3.25 -5.20
N SER A 220 19.89 -3.77 -6.00
CA SER A 220 21.19 -4.27 -5.51
C SER A 220 21.99 -3.16 -4.83
N ARG A 221 22.00 -1.94 -5.41
CA ARG A 221 22.61 -0.76 -4.80
C ARG A 221 21.96 -0.37 -3.47
N LYS A 222 20.63 -0.40 -3.40
CA LYS A 222 19.88 -0.10 -2.17
C LYS A 222 20.12 -1.12 -1.06
N LEU A 223 20.24 -2.40 -1.41
CA LEU A 223 20.46 -3.49 -0.45
C LEU A 223 21.94 -3.68 -0.09
N GLY A 224 22.87 -3.06 -0.83
CA GLY A 224 24.31 -3.25 -0.65
C GLY A 224 24.79 -4.64 -1.06
N THR A 225 24.00 -5.40 -1.83
CA THR A 225 24.31 -6.78 -2.25
C THR A 225 24.92 -6.77 -3.65
N GLY A 226 26.24 -6.57 -3.74
CA GLY A 226 27.00 -6.49 -5.00
C GLY A 226 27.84 -7.73 -5.31
N CYS A 227 28.14 -7.96 -6.58
CA CYS A 227 29.05 -8.99 -7.08
C CYS A 227 30.35 -8.32 -7.60
N PRO A 228 31.40 -8.20 -6.77
CA PRO A 228 32.62 -7.48 -7.15
C PRO A 228 33.49 -8.25 -8.14
N GLN A 229 33.37 -9.57 -8.19
CA GLN A 229 34.18 -10.45 -9.04
C GLN A 229 33.37 -11.63 -9.54
N MET A 230 33.63 -12.07 -10.78
CA MET A 230 32.93 -13.18 -11.41
C MET A 230 33.86 -13.99 -12.31
N ARG A 231 33.64 -15.29 -12.41
CA ARG A 231 34.29 -16.10 -13.46
C ARG A 231 33.64 -15.81 -14.79
N SER A 232 34.44 -15.77 -15.84
CA SER A 232 33.91 -15.62 -17.20
C SER A 232 33.27 -16.93 -17.69
N PRO A 233 32.55 -16.93 -18.83
CA PRO A 233 32.06 -18.15 -19.45
C PRO A 233 33.18 -18.99 -20.10
N ASN A 234 34.39 -18.45 -20.22
CA ASN A 234 35.55 -19.15 -20.78
C ASN A 234 36.60 -19.43 -19.67
N PRO A 235 36.59 -20.64 -19.07
CA PRO A 235 37.51 -20.98 -17.98
C PRO A 235 38.99 -21.01 -18.42
N TYR A 236 39.26 -21.04 -19.72
CA TYR A 236 40.61 -21.03 -20.30
C TYR A 236 41.00 -19.66 -20.89
N GLY A 237 40.16 -18.63 -20.68
CA GLY A 237 40.46 -17.28 -21.13
C GLY A 237 41.75 -16.74 -20.49
N LYS A 238 42.34 -15.70 -21.09
CA LYS A 238 43.60 -15.13 -20.59
C LYS A 238 43.38 -13.77 -19.92
N GLY A 239 43.75 -13.70 -18.65
CA GLY A 239 43.78 -12.48 -17.86
C GLY A 239 42.41 -12.04 -17.34
N THR A 240 42.41 -10.87 -16.71
CA THR A 240 41.25 -10.31 -16.01
C THR A 240 40.65 -9.14 -16.79
N LEU A 241 39.33 -9.13 -16.95
CA LEU A 241 38.58 -8.00 -17.48
C LEU A 241 38.24 -7.03 -16.33
N GLN A 242 38.71 -5.80 -16.44
CA GLN A 242 38.25 -4.71 -15.57
C GLN A 242 36.98 -4.11 -16.17
N VAL A 243 35.86 -4.23 -15.45
CA VAL A 243 34.57 -3.70 -15.88
C VAL A 243 34.37 -2.33 -15.24
N PRO A 244 34.28 -1.25 -16.06
CA PRO A 244 34.19 0.11 -15.55
C PRO A 244 32.85 0.40 -14.87
N THR A 245 32.79 1.51 -14.13
CA THR A 245 31.52 2.09 -13.66
C THR A 245 30.71 2.65 -14.85
N ILE A 246 29.44 3.00 -14.61
CA ILE A 246 28.60 3.65 -15.63
C ILE A 246 29.18 4.99 -16.07
N GLU A 247 29.73 5.77 -15.14
CA GLU A 247 30.36 7.08 -15.39
C GLU A 247 31.66 6.93 -16.20
N GLU A 248 32.53 5.99 -15.82
CA GLU A 248 33.74 5.65 -16.56
C GLU A 248 33.42 5.18 -17.98
N PHE A 249 32.39 4.36 -18.13
CA PHE A 249 31.94 3.88 -19.44
C PHE A 249 31.41 5.03 -20.31
N ALA A 250 30.65 5.97 -19.74
CA ALA A 250 30.20 7.16 -20.44
C ALA A 250 31.38 8.00 -20.96
N ALA A 251 32.41 8.22 -20.14
CA ALA A 251 33.61 8.94 -20.52
C ALA A 251 34.36 8.26 -21.68
N ILE A 252 34.47 6.91 -21.64
CA ILE A 252 35.07 6.12 -22.73
C ILE A 252 34.30 6.30 -24.05
N LEU A 253 32.96 6.35 -24.01
CA LEU A 253 32.15 6.56 -25.21
C LEU A 253 32.31 7.96 -25.78
N GLN A 254 32.39 8.99 -24.93
CA GLN A 254 32.62 10.36 -25.37
C GLN A 254 33.99 10.52 -26.05
N LYS A 255 35.05 9.99 -25.44
CA LYS A 255 36.41 10.04 -26.01
C LYS A 255 36.48 9.38 -27.39
N LYS A 256 35.82 8.22 -27.56
CA LYS A 256 35.74 7.55 -28.86
C LYS A 256 34.98 8.33 -29.91
N LYS A 257 34.03 9.18 -29.51
CA LYS A 257 33.25 10.01 -30.42
C LYS A 257 34.07 11.20 -30.94
N THR A 258 34.86 11.84 -30.09
CA THR A 258 35.80 12.91 -30.49
C THR A 258 36.90 12.39 -31.39
N GLU A 259 37.54 11.27 -31.07
CA GLU A 259 38.58 10.64 -31.90
C GLU A 259 38.08 10.27 -33.31
N LYS A 260 36.79 9.95 -33.47
CA LYS A 260 36.16 9.64 -34.76
C LYS A 260 35.69 10.86 -35.54
N ALA A 261 35.64 12.03 -34.91
CA ALA A 261 35.23 13.29 -35.55
C ALA A 261 36.45 14.09 -36.06
N GLU A 262 37.64 13.78 -35.51
CA GLU A 262 38.92 14.43 -35.85
C GLU A 262 39.77 13.65 -36.87
N GLY A 263 39.36 12.44 -37.26
CA GLY A 263 40.04 11.59 -38.25
C GLY A 263 39.12 11.17 -39.38
#